data_AF-A0A5C2M4A6-F1
#
_entry.id   AF-A0A5C2M4A6-F1
#
_cell.length_a   1.000
_cell.length_b   1.000
_cell.length_c   1.000
_cell.angle_alpha   90.00
_cell.angle_beta   90.00
_cell.angle_gamma   90.00
#
_symmetry.space_group_name_H-M   'P 1'
#
loop_
_entity.id
_entity.type
_entity.pdbx_description
1 polymer ?
#
loop_
_entity_poly.entity_id
_entity_poly.type
_entity_poly.pdbx_seq_one_letter_code
_entity_poly.pdbx_strand_id
1 'polypeptide(L)'
;MLLNQFFLRGIRKTIRAIRLFLIAPARNPITKLESYLYLPYIEKNANILQFDRDINNIVDIPMRACYHLVPEEFSQNSLYGISKTIKQYAGIQPKKKLLAPIEHGCYLDDSGAPDDDPFARAIITFSEFRKEVISKYTERKLLPIGPYIHYAELIDIETLKDYKKKLGKTLLFFPAHSTHLIKTSFNHLQAIEWLRRVSKDHQFESVLICFYWKDCRPEIVELYLNAGFHCTTAGHIYDWNFLNRLKSIIWLSDVTASNAIGTHIGYCIYMNKPHWLFEQQIICTADVLINIPLKIRVENGIKSYQERKTYQSISSHLTNLFRDISLSVTHDQYEACNYFWGFNCIKTAEEMKRELTPLIE
;
A
#
# COMPACT_ATOMS: atom_id res chain seq x y z
N MET A 1 -25.09 -21.21 36.93
CA MET A 1 -24.66 -20.17 35.95
C MET A 1 -23.42 -20.55 35.12
N LEU A 2 -22.53 -21.44 35.59
CA LEU A 2 -21.30 -21.84 34.85
C LEU A 2 -21.49 -22.91 33.76
N LEU A 3 -22.51 -23.78 33.85
CA LEU A 3 -22.76 -24.83 32.85
C LEU A 3 -23.28 -24.31 31.50
N ASN A 4 -23.99 -23.17 31.48
CA ASN A 4 -24.55 -22.61 30.24
C ASN A 4 -23.49 -21.96 29.33
N GLN A 5 -22.38 -21.45 29.87
CA GLN A 5 -21.31 -20.87 29.05
C GLN A 5 -20.43 -21.93 28.35
N PHE A 6 -20.23 -23.09 28.98
CA PHE A 6 -19.51 -24.21 28.35
C PHE A 6 -20.32 -24.86 27.23
N PHE A 7 -21.64 -25.01 27.42
CA PHE A 7 -22.53 -25.58 26.42
C PHE A 7 -22.64 -24.67 25.17
N LEU A 8 -22.74 -23.34 25.36
CA LEU A 8 -22.74 -22.37 24.27
C LEU A 8 -21.38 -22.28 23.53
N ARG A 9 -20.25 -22.46 24.22
CA ARG A 9 -18.92 -22.54 23.58
C ARG A 9 -18.74 -23.83 22.76
N GLY A 10 -19.28 -24.95 23.25
CA GLY A 10 -19.28 -26.24 22.53
C GLY A 10 -20.11 -26.17 21.26
N ILE A 11 -21.33 -25.63 21.33
CA ILE A 11 -22.23 -25.48 20.16
C ILE A 11 -21.64 -24.52 19.12
N ARG A 12 -21.00 -23.41 19.54
CA ARG A 12 -20.31 -22.50 18.60
C ARG A 12 -19.12 -23.16 17.91
N LYS A 13 -18.33 -24.00 18.60
CA LYS A 13 -17.24 -24.78 17.97
C LYS A 13 -17.78 -25.81 16.98
N THR A 14 -18.86 -26.51 17.32
CA THR A 14 -19.45 -27.54 16.44
C THR A 14 -20.14 -26.94 15.21
N ILE A 15 -20.85 -25.81 15.34
CA ILE A 15 -21.42 -25.08 14.18
C ILE A 15 -20.31 -24.52 13.28
N ARG A 16 -19.19 -24.06 13.85
CA ARG A 16 -18.02 -23.59 13.10
C ARG A 16 -17.30 -24.73 12.37
N ALA A 17 -17.18 -25.90 12.99
CA ALA A 17 -16.61 -27.10 12.38
C ALA A 17 -17.51 -27.67 11.25
N ILE A 18 -18.83 -27.65 11.41
CA ILE A 18 -19.79 -28.08 10.38
C ILE A 18 -19.80 -27.08 9.20
N ARG A 19 -19.64 -25.77 9.44
CA ARG A 19 -19.38 -24.79 8.36
C ARG A 19 -18.06 -25.04 7.65
N LEU A 20 -16.99 -25.39 8.35
CA LEU A 20 -15.68 -25.71 7.74
C LEU A 20 -15.71 -26.99 6.88
N PHE A 21 -16.53 -27.98 7.23
CA PHE A 21 -16.64 -29.24 6.47
C PHE A 21 -17.54 -29.11 5.23
N LEU A 22 -18.55 -28.23 5.27
CA LEU A 22 -19.45 -27.95 4.14
C LEU A 22 -18.95 -26.78 3.26
N ILE A 23 -17.98 -26.01 3.75
CA ILE A 23 -17.27 -24.91 3.06
C ILE A 23 -15.77 -25.20 3.08
N ALA A 24 -15.36 -26.45 2.84
CA ALA A 24 -14.04 -26.67 2.27
C ALA A 24 -14.13 -26.11 0.84
N PRO A 25 -13.59 -24.91 0.54
CA PRO A 25 -13.77 -24.35 -0.77
C PRO A 25 -12.99 -25.27 -1.71
N ALA A 26 -13.69 -25.83 -2.70
CA ALA A 26 -13.04 -26.18 -3.94
C ALA A 26 -12.17 -24.97 -4.32
N ARG A 27 -10.84 -25.18 -4.26
CA ARG A 27 -9.75 -24.23 -4.56
C ARG A 27 -10.26 -23.07 -5.42
N ASN A 28 -10.38 -21.91 -4.78
CA ASN A 28 -11.12 -20.74 -5.26
C ASN A 28 -10.79 -20.42 -6.74
N PRO A 29 -11.64 -20.80 -7.72
CA PRO A 29 -11.37 -20.54 -9.14
C PRO A 29 -11.44 -19.04 -9.48
N ILE A 30 -12.05 -18.25 -8.59
CA ILE A 30 -12.38 -16.84 -8.80
C ILE A 30 -11.12 -15.96 -8.76
N THR A 31 -10.17 -16.23 -7.87
CA THR A 31 -8.92 -15.44 -7.79
C THR A 31 -8.01 -15.68 -8.99
N LYS A 32 -8.01 -16.91 -9.53
CA LYS A 32 -7.36 -17.22 -10.80
C LYS A 32 -8.06 -16.50 -11.94
N LEU A 33 -9.40 -16.56 -12.01
CA LEU A 33 -10.19 -15.87 -13.03
C LEU A 33 -9.99 -14.35 -13.00
N GLU A 34 -9.92 -13.71 -11.84
CA GLU A 34 -9.67 -12.27 -11.72
C GLU A 34 -8.29 -11.90 -12.29
N SER A 35 -7.23 -12.65 -11.96
CA SER A 35 -5.90 -12.42 -12.55
C SER A 35 -5.89 -12.57 -14.08
N TYR A 36 -6.73 -13.48 -14.63
CA TYR A 36 -6.91 -13.66 -16.08
C TYR A 36 -7.85 -12.62 -16.72
N LEU A 37 -8.83 -12.08 -15.98
CA LEU A 37 -9.75 -11.03 -16.45
C LEU A 37 -9.08 -9.66 -16.50
N TYR A 38 -8.08 -9.42 -15.63
CA TYR A 38 -7.27 -8.19 -15.68
C TYR A 38 -6.20 -8.23 -16.76
N LEU A 39 -5.73 -9.40 -17.22
CA LEU A 39 -4.72 -9.51 -18.30
C LEU A 39 -5.14 -8.76 -19.58
N PRO A 40 -6.38 -8.88 -20.10
CA PRO A 40 -6.86 -8.08 -21.23
C PRO A 40 -7.00 -6.57 -20.92
N TYR A 41 -7.34 -6.20 -19.69
CA TYR A 41 -7.33 -4.78 -19.26
C TYR A 41 -5.88 -4.26 -19.19
N ILE A 42 -4.93 -5.09 -18.77
CA ILE A 42 -3.50 -4.81 -18.72
C ILE A 42 -2.93 -4.67 -20.13
N GLU A 43 -3.26 -5.54 -21.08
CA GLU A 43 -2.83 -5.41 -22.49
C GLU A 43 -3.43 -4.15 -23.15
N LYS A 44 -4.69 -3.85 -22.87
CA LYS A 44 -5.37 -2.65 -23.39
C LYS A 44 -4.81 -1.35 -22.84
N ASN A 45 -4.35 -1.34 -21.58
CA ASN A 45 -3.66 -0.20 -20.96
C ASN A 45 -2.13 -0.23 -21.13
N ALA A 46 -1.54 -1.37 -21.50
CA ALA A 46 -0.13 -1.47 -21.87
C ALA A 46 0.17 -0.73 -23.18
N ASN A 47 -0.81 -0.60 -24.07
CA ASN A 47 -0.75 0.31 -25.21
C ASN A 47 -0.87 1.80 -24.81
N ILE A 48 -1.39 2.11 -23.62
CA ILE A 48 -1.29 3.47 -23.02
C ILE A 48 0.09 3.65 -22.36
N LEU A 49 0.75 2.57 -21.94
CA LEU A 49 2.19 2.55 -21.59
C LEU A 49 3.10 2.49 -22.82
N GLN A 50 2.54 2.49 -24.03
CA GLN A 50 3.22 2.73 -25.30
C GLN A 50 3.06 4.20 -25.75
N PHE A 51 2.71 5.09 -24.84
CA PHE A 51 2.91 6.54 -24.95
C PHE A 51 4.35 6.90 -24.54
N ASP A 52 5.31 6.14 -25.08
CA ASP A 52 6.73 6.26 -24.82
C ASP A 52 7.52 5.75 -26.04
N ARG A 53 7.33 6.46 -27.15
CA ARG A 53 8.31 6.50 -28.26
C ARG A 53 8.76 7.91 -28.62
N ASP A 54 8.04 8.94 -28.17
CA ASP A 54 8.53 10.33 -28.09
C ASP A 54 9.11 10.64 -26.69
N ILE A 55 9.73 9.60 -26.14
CA ILE A 55 10.78 9.58 -25.11
C ILE A 55 11.78 10.69 -25.40
N ASN A 56 11.87 11.68 -24.52
CA ASN A 56 13.16 12.34 -24.32
C ASN A 56 13.41 12.97 -22.94
N ASN A 57 12.51 13.00 -21.95
CA ASN A 57 12.85 13.69 -20.68
C ASN A 57 12.27 13.15 -19.35
N ILE A 58 11.62 11.97 -19.32
CA ILE A 58 11.14 11.37 -18.06
C ILE A 58 12.10 10.26 -17.64
N VAL A 59 13.15 10.61 -16.89
CA VAL A 59 13.85 9.77 -15.90
C VAL A 59 13.75 8.24 -16.14
N ASP A 60 14.68 7.78 -16.98
CA ASP A 60 15.06 6.41 -17.33
C ASP A 60 15.49 5.58 -16.09
N ILE A 61 14.55 5.19 -15.23
CA ILE A 61 14.68 3.94 -14.46
C ILE A 61 13.91 2.91 -15.27
N PRO A 62 14.49 1.76 -15.66
CA PRO A 62 13.91 0.88 -16.65
C PRO A 62 12.50 0.44 -16.23
N MET A 63 11.51 1.09 -16.81
CA MET A 63 10.07 0.81 -16.78
C MET A 63 9.72 -0.48 -17.53
N ARG A 64 10.69 -1.38 -17.73
CA ARG A 64 10.41 -2.74 -18.16
C ARG A 64 9.73 -3.45 -16.98
N ALA A 65 8.41 -3.33 -16.95
CA ALA A 65 7.56 -4.13 -16.11
C ALA A 65 7.84 -5.60 -16.44
N CYS A 66 8.69 -6.24 -15.63
CA CYS A 66 8.84 -7.68 -15.62
C CYS A 66 7.60 -8.23 -14.92
N TYR A 67 6.54 -8.43 -15.69
CA TYR A 67 5.30 -9.07 -15.24
C TYR A 67 5.54 -10.56 -15.01
N HIS A 68 6.22 -10.88 -13.91
CA HIS A 68 6.32 -12.26 -13.45
C HIS A 68 5.16 -12.54 -12.49
N LEU A 69 4.03 -12.96 -13.04
CA LEU A 69 2.95 -13.56 -12.24
C LEU A 69 3.45 -14.92 -11.74
N VAL A 70 4.03 -14.96 -10.54
CA VAL A 70 4.13 -16.23 -9.81
C VAL A 70 2.83 -16.39 -9.04
N PRO A 71 2.12 -17.52 -9.22
CA PRO A 71 0.92 -17.79 -8.44
C PRO A 71 1.30 -17.94 -6.96
N GLU A 72 0.97 -16.93 -6.17
CA GLU A 72 0.92 -17.04 -4.71
C GLU A 72 -0.29 -17.88 -4.28
N GLU A 73 -0.23 -18.44 -3.07
CA GLU A 73 -1.38 -19.16 -2.50
C GLU A 73 -2.54 -18.18 -2.23
N PHE A 74 -2.22 -17.01 -1.70
CA PHE A 74 -3.16 -15.90 -1.55
C PHE A 74 -2.93 -14.91 -2.70
N SER A 75 -3.92 -14.71 -3.57
CA SER A 75 -3.79 -13.82 -4.74
C SER A 75 -3.37 -12.40 -4.36
N GLN A 76 -3.88 -11.92 -3.22
CA GLN A 76 -3.52 -10.69 -2.55
C GLN A 76 -1.99 -10.53 -2.36
N ASN A 77 -1.25 -11.60 -2.05
CA ASN A 77 0.22 -11.53 -1.90
C ASN A 77 0.98 -11.19 -3.19
N SER A 78 0.31 -11.22 -4.35
CA SER A 78 0.88 -10.79 -5.64
C SER A 78 0.89 -9.27 -5.81
N LEU A 79 0.27 -8.52 -4.89
CA LEU A 79 0.15 -7.06 -4.96
C LEU A 79 1.41 -6.36 -4.40
N TYR A 80 1.78 -5.26 -5.06
CA TYR A 80 2.85 -4.32 -4.73
C TYR A 80 4.25 -4.92 -4.60
N GLY A 81 4.45 -6.17 -5.03
CA GLY A 81 5.73 -6.87 -4.90
C GLY A 81 6.17 -7.15 -3.45
N ILE A 82 5.26 -7.06 -2.47
CA ILE A 82 5.62 -7.17 -1.04
C ILE A 82 6.15 -8.57 -0.72
N SER A 83 5.40 -9.63 -1.10
CA SER A 83 5.79 -11.03 -0.86
C SER A 83 7.18 -11.34 -1.45
N LYS A 84 7.40 -10.93 -2.71
CA LYS A 84 8.71 -11.06 -3.38
C LYS A 84 9.81 -10.36 -2.57
N THR A 85 9.57 -9.13 -2.14
CA THR A 85 10.56 -8.31 -1.42
C THR A 85 10.97 -8.93 -0.09
N ILE A 86 10.02 -9.33 0.76
CA ILE A 86 10.32 -9.91 2.07
C ILE A 86 11.00 -11.29 1.95
N LYS A 87 10.65 -12.08 0.92
CA LYS A 87 11.31 -13.35 0.63
C LYS A 87 12.76 -13.14 0.19
N GLN A 88 13.01 -12.20 -0.74
CA GLN A 88 14.37 -11.89 -1.19
C GLN A 88 15.26 -11.44 -0.02
N TYR A 89 14.75 -10.51 0.79
CA TYR A 89 15.46 -10.02 1.97
C TYR A 89 15.82 -11.16 2.95
N ALA A 90 14.94 -12.16 3.08
CA ALA A 90 15.18 -13.36 3.90
C ALA A 90 16.08 -14.43 3.24
N GLY A 91 16.62 -14.18 2.04
CA GLY A 91 17.36 -15.19 1.26
C GLY A 91 16.50 -16.37 0.79
N ILE A 92 15.18 -16.17 0.67
CA ILE A 92 14.22 -17.17 0.20
C ILE A 92 13.92 -16.90 -1.28
N GLN A 93 13.88 -17.97 -2.08
CA GLN A 93 13.56 -17.85 -3.51
C GLN A 93 12.17 -17.22 -3.72
N PRO A 94 12.03 -16.14 -4.51
CA PRO A 94 10.76 -15.43 -4.70
C PRO A 94 9.63 -16.29 -5.27
N LYS A 95 9.96 -17.39 -5.95
CA LYS A 95 8.99 -18.29 -6.57
C LYS A 95 8.27 -19.21 -5.58
N LYS A 96 8.81 -19.39 -4.36
CA LYS A 96 8.16 -20.22 -3.35
C LYS A 96 6.91 -19.54 -2.81
N LYS A 97 5.87 -20.30 -2.52
CA LYS A 97 4.59 -19.74 -2.09
C LYS A 97 4.64 -19.36 -0.61
N LEU A 98 3.96 -18.28 -0.25
CA LEU A 98 3.83 -17.87 1.14
C LEU A 98 2.44 -18.21 1.69
N LEU A 99 2.40 -19.11 2.67
CA LEU A 99 1.21 -19.55 3.39
C LEU A 99 0.78 -18.58 4.52
N ALA A 100 0.96 -17.29 4.28
CA ALA A 100 0.50 -16.21 5.15
C ALA A 100 0.04 -15.01 4.30
N PRO A 101 -1.25 -14.59 4.39
CA PRO A 101 -1.68 -13.34 3.78
C PRO A 101 -0.97 -12.13 4.39
N ILE A 102 -0.73 -11.12 3.56
CA ILE A 102 -0.04 -9.88 3.91
C ILE A 102 -1.03 -8.73 3.88
N GLU A 103 -1.12 -7.95 4.96
CA GLU A 103 -1.88 -6.70 4.98
C GLU A 103 -1.23 -5.68 4.01
N HIS A 104 -1.94 -5.19 2.99
CA HIS A 104 -1.32 -4.39 1.91
C HIS A 104 -1.06 -2.93 2.23
N GLY A 105 -1.83 -2.35 3.15
CA GLY A 105 -1.70 -0.96 3.54
C GLY A 105 -1.74 -0.81 5.06
N CYS A 106 -1.36 0.38 5.55
CA CYS A 106 -1.50 0.67 6.96
C CYS A 106 -2.98 1.00 7.25
N TYR A 107 -3.70 0.08 7.89
CA TYR A 107 -5.09 0.31 8.30
C TYR A 107 -5.12 1.11 9.61
N LEU A 108 -5.70 2.31 9.55
CA LEU A 108 -5.77 3.24 10.67
C LEU A 108 -7.13 3.15 11.38
N ASP A 109 -7.64 1.95 11.57
CA ASP A 109 -8.93 1.67 12.19
C ASP A 109 -8.96 0.30 12.86
N ASP A 110 -10.14 -0.05 13.39
CA ASP A 110 -10.39 -1.31 14.08
C ASP A 110 -10.73 -2.48 13.12
N SER A 111 -10.48 -2.35 11.82
CA SER A 111 -10.78 -3.43 10.88
C SER A 111 -9.89 -4.65 11.13
N GLY A 112 -10.49 -5.84 11.04
CA GLY A 112 -9.77 -7.11 11.06
C GLY A 112 -8.92 -7.32 9.80
N ALA A 113 -8.07 -8.35 9.83
CA ALA A 113 -7.31 -8.75 8.65
C ALA A 113 -8.24 -9.34 7.56
N PRO A 114 -7.94 -9.15 6.27
CA PRO A 114 -8.86 -9.48 5.18
C PRO A 114 -9.14 -10.96 4.93
N ASP A 115 -8.46 -11.92 5.56
CA ASP A 115 -8.65 -13.33 5.20
C ASP A 115 -8.85 -14.23 6.43
N ASP A 116 -10.04 -14.84 6.53
CA ASP A 116 -10.31 -15.96 7.42
C ASP A 116 -9.92 -17.31 6.81
N ASP A 117 -9.12 -17.30 5.73
CA ASP A 117 -8.75 -18.47 4.94
C ASP A 117 -8.16 -19.60 5.80
N PRO A 118 -8.77 -20.81 5.80
CA PRO A 118 -8.35 -21.92 6.64
C PRO A 118 -6.92 -22.42 6.37
N PHE A 119 -6.34 -22.13 5.20
CA PHE A 119 -4.97 -22.50 4.82
C PHE A 119 -3.91 -21.48 5.31
N ALA A 120 -4.33 -20.29 5.75
CA ALA A 120 -3.42 -19.29 6.31
C ALA A 120 -2.82 -19.79 7.64
N ARG A 121 -1.50 -19.94 7.69
CA ARG A 121 -0.74 -20.37 8.88
C ARG A 121 -0.37 -19.20 9.79
N ALA A 122 -0.26 -18.00 9.23
CA ALA A 122 -0.01 -16.75 9.92
C ALA A 122 -0.61 -15.58 9.14
N ILE A 123 -0.60 -14.37 9.72
CA ILE A 123 -0.93 -13.12 9.03
C ILE A 123 0.24 -12.16 9.22
N ILE A 124 0.74 -11.57 8.13
CA ILE A 124 1.80 -10.57 8.16
C ILE A 124 1.17 -9.17 8.17
N THR A 125 1.62 -8.30 9.08
CA THR A 125 1.10 -6.94 9.24
C THR A 125 2.23 -5.94 9.58
N PHE A 126 1.89 -4.67 9.70
CA PHE A 126 2.84 -3.57 9.94
C PHE A 126 3.31 -3.51 11.40
N SER A 127 2.39 -3.44 12.36
CA SER A 127 2.70 -2.91 13.70
C SER A 127 2.08 -3.73 14.83
N GLU A 128 2.57 -3.51 16.05
CA GLU A 128 1.91 -4.05 17.25
C GLU A 128 0.48 -3.51 17.42
N PHE A 129 0.23 -2.25 17.02
CA PHE A 129 -1.14 -1.70 16.95
C PHE A 129 -2.05 -2.56 16.07
N ARG A 130 -1.62 -2.88 14.85
CA ARG A 130 -2.40 -3.75 13.95
C ARG A 130 -2.55 -5.16 14.51
N LYS A 131 -1.50 -5.72 15.09
CA LYS A 131 -1.56 -7.02 15.76
C LYS A 131 -2.60 -7.05 16.88
N GLU A 132 -2.68 -6.01 17.71
CA GLU A 132 -3.70 -5.90 18.76
C GLU A 132 -5.11 -5.89 18.16
N VAL A 133 -5.35 -5.08 17.12
CA VAL A 133 -6.65 -5.01 16.44
C VAL A 133 -7.02 -6.38 15.85
N ILE A 134 -6.13 -6.98 15.05
CA ILE A 134 -6.40 -8.23 14.33
C ILE A 134 -6.61 -9.40 15.31
N SER A 135 -5.90 -9.42 16.46
CA SER A 135 -6.03 -10.48 17.47
C SER A 135 -7.45 -10.67 18.02
N LYS A 136 -8.30 -9.63 17.90
CA LYS A 136 -9.71 -9.69 18.31
C LYS A 136 -10.55 -10.59 17.38
N TYR A 137 -10.07 -10.86 16.17
CA TYR A 137 -10.79 -11.55 15.11
C TYR A 137 -10.23 -12.95 14.79
N THR A 138 -9.01 -13.27 15.23
CA THR A 138 -8.33 -14.52 14.88
C THR A 138 -7.36 -14.98 15.96
N GLU A 139 -7.23 -16.30 16.09
CA GLU A 139 -6.22 -16.95 16.95
C GLU A 139 -4.95 -17.33 16.16
N ARG A 140 -4.89 -16.99 14.86
CA ARG A 140 -3.71 -17.27 14.02
C ARG A 140 -2.50 -16.49 14.51
N LYS A 141 -1.31 -17.03 14.22
CA LYS A 141 -0.05 -16.34 14.47
C LYS A 141 -0.03 -15.00 13.70
N LEU A 142 0.28 -13.91 14.39
CA LEU A 142 0.40 -12.58 13.81
C LEU A 142 1.86 -12.16 13.77
N LEU A 143 2.31 -11.65 12.62
CA LEU A 143 3.69 -11.28 12.34
C LEU A 143 3.78 -9.80 11.98
N PRO A 144 3.92 -8.90 12.97
CA PRO A 144 4.24 -7.52 12.71
C PRO A 144 5.71 -7.42 12.28
N ILE A 145 5.94 -6.86 11.10
CA ILE A 145 7.28 -6.76 10.50
C ILE A 145 7.67 -5.31 10.13
N GLY A 146 6.86 -4.32 10.49
CA GLY A 146 7.15 -2.92 10.18
C GLY A 146 6.85 -2.52 8.74
N PRO A 147 7.34 -1.35 8.30
CA PRO A 147 7.06 -0.81 6.98
C PRO A 147 7.76 -1.63 5.90
N TYR A 148 7.02 -2.18 4.94
CA TYR A 148 7.59 -3.08 3.94
C TYR A 148 8.69 -2.45 3.08
N ILE A 149 8.70 -1.11 2.94
CA ILE A 149 9.75 -0.36 2.23
C ILE A 149 11.15 -0.59 2.81
N HIS A 150 11.26 -0.98 4.09
CA HIS A 150 12.53 -1.36 4.69
C HIS A 150 13.20 -2.48 3.90
N TYR A 151 12.43 -3.52 3.57
CA TYR A 151 12.90 -4.74 2.91
C TYR A 151 13.16 -4.56 1.40
N ALA A 152 12.72 -3.46 0.81
CA ALA A 152 12.94 -3.15 -0.60
C ALA A 152 14.37 -2.69 -0.89
N GLU A 153 14.81 -2.88 -2.13
CA GLU A 153 16.11 -2.43 -2.61
C GLU A 153 15.97 -1.18 -3.48
N LEU A 154 17.01 -0.35 -3.49
CA LEU A 154 17.12 0.74 -4.46
C LEU A 154 17.46 0.16 -5.83
N ILE A 155 16.80 0.66 -6.87
CA ILE A 155 17.07 0.26 -8.25
C ILE A 155 18.23 1.10 -8.74
N ASP A 156 19.34 0.44 -9.07
CA ASP A 156 20.52 1.05 -9.71
C ASP A 156 20.94 2.39 -9.08
N ILE A 157 21.66 2.29 -7.96
CA ILE A 157 22.03 3.45 -7.14
C ILE A 157 22.87 4.49 -7.89
N GLU A 158 23.69 4.08 -8.86
CA GLU A 158 24.51 5.02 -9.63
C GLU A 158 23.65 5.85 -10.57
N THR A 159 22.70 5.21 -11.25
CA THR A 159 21.68 5.90 -12.04
C THR A 159 20.84 6.84 -11.18
N LEU A 160 20.42 6.42 -9.97
CA LEU A 160 19.68 7.29 -9.05
C LEU A 160 20.48 8.52 -8.60
N LYS A 161 21.78 8.38 -8.34
CA LYS A 161 22.63 9.52 -7.99
C LYS A 161 22.70 10.54 -9.12
N ASP A 162 22.82 10.08 -10.36
CA ASP A 162 22.86 10.99 -11.51
C ASP A 162 21.53 11.70 -11.73
N TYR A 163 20.40 11.03 -11.48
CA TYR A 163 19.11 11.69 -11.46
C TYR A 163 18.97 12.69 -10.33
N LYS A 164 19.44 12.34 -9.13
CA LYS A 164 19.39 13.26 -8.00
C LYS A 164 20.16 14.56 -8.29
N LYS A 165 21.31 14.47 -8.96
CA LYS A 165 22.07 15.65 -9.41
C LYS A 165 21.27 16.52 -10.39
N LYS A 166 20.57 15.90 -11.36
CA LYS A 166 19.76 16.61 -12.36
C LYS A 166 18.51 17.26 -11.76
N LEU A 167 17.89 16.60 -10.80
CA LEU A 167 16.66 17.07 -10.15
C LEU A 167 16.94 18.16 -9.10
N GLY A 168 18.14 18.21 -8.52
CA GLY A 168 18.48 19.16 -7.47
C GLY A 168 17.64 18.93 -6.21
N LYS A 169 17.25 20.02 -5.54
CA LYS A 169 16.34 19.97 -4.40
C LYS A 169 14.92 19.60 -4.86
N THR A 170 14.38 18.47 -4.41
CA THR A 170 13.19 17.83 -4.98
C THR A 170 12.06 17.67 -3.96
N LEU A 171 10.87 18.14 -4.33
CA LEU A 171 9.61 17.85 -3.65
C LEU A 171 8.89 16.69 -4.35
N LEU A 172 8.55 15.64 -3.62
CA LEU A 172 7.77 14.52 -4.15
C LEU A 172 6.33 14.57 -3.63
N PHE A 173 5.36 14.60 -4.55
CA PHE A 173 3.93 14.60 -4.22
C PHE A 173 3.28 13.27 -4.57
N PHE A 174 2.52 12.71 -3.62
CA PHE A 174 1.64 11.56 -3.79
C PHE A 174 0.18 12.02 -3.80
N PRO A 175 -0.45 12.10 -4.98
CA PRO A 175 -1.88 12.40 -5.04
C PRO A 175 -2.71 11.24 -4.50
N ALA A 176 -3.85 11.57 -3.89
CA ALA A 176 -4.84 10.61 -3.44
C ALA A 176 -5.26 9.71 -4.61
N HIS A 177 -5.25 8.41 -4.38
CA HIS A 177 -5.44 7.44 -5.45
C HIS A 177 -6.71 6.62 -5.28
N SER A 178 -7.18 6.06 -6.38
CA SER A 178 -8.29 5.11 -6.44
C SER A 178 -7.82 3.74 -5.95
N THR A 179 -8.75 2.92 -5.47
CA THR A 179 -8.55 1.49 -5.21
C THR A 179 -9.30 0.66 -6.24
N HIS A 180 -9.30 -0.67 -6.10
CA HIS A 180 -10.14 -1.55 -6.94
C HIS A 180 -11.63 -1.27 -6.79
N LEU A 181 -12.08 -0.79 -5.62
CA LEU A 181 -13.50 -0.61 -5.29
C LEU A 181 -13.94 0.86 -5.22
N ILE A 182 -13.00 1.78 -5.06
CA ILE A 182 -13.26 3.20 -4.80
C ILE A 182 -12.51 4.02 -5.83
N LYS A 183 -13.24 4.88 -6.56
CA LYS A 183 -12.67 5.93 -7.39
C LYS A 183 -12.50 7.20 -6.56
N THR A 184 -11.34 7.84 -6.70
CA THR A 184 -10.99 9.06 -5.99
C THR A 184 -10.93 10.24 -6.97
N SER A 185 -11.43 11.41 -6.58
CA SER A 185 -11.41 12.64 -7.37
C SER A 185 -11.17 13.85 -6.48
N PHE A 186 -10.39 14.82 -6.96
CA PHE A 186 -10.08 16.08 -6.27
C PHE A 186 -9.71 17.16 -7.30
N ASN A 187 -9.58 18.41 -6.84
CA ASN A 187 -9.23 19.51 -7.72
C ASN A 187 -7.71 19.50 -8.01
N HIS A 188 -7.31 18.96 -9.16
CA HIS A 188 -5.89 18.91 -9.56
C HIS A 188 -5.28 20.30 -9.75
N LEU A 189 -6.05 21.30 -10.20
CA LEU A 189 -5.53 22.67 -10.38
C LEU A 189 -5.18 23.31 -9.03
N GLN A 190 -6.00 23.08 -8.00
CA GLN A 190 -5.72 23.54 -6.65
C GLN A 190 -4.46 22.87 -6.08
N ALA A 191 -4.26 21.58 -6.34
CA ALA A 191 -3.04 20.88 -5.94
C ALA A 191 -1.81 21.44 -6.67
N ILE A 192 -1.91 21.72 -7.98
CA ILE A 192 -0.84 22.34 -8.77
C ILE A 192 -0.47 23.73 -8.24
N GLU A 193 -1.47 24.56 -7.92
CA GLU A 193 -1.24 25.89 -7.35
C GLU A 193 -0.54 25.81 -5.99
N TRP A 194 -0.99 24.89 -5.13
CA TRP A 194 -0.33 24.63 -3.84
C TRP A 194 1.12 24.20 -4.04
N LEU A 195 1.38 23.24 -4.95
CA LEU A 195 2.73 22.74 -5.26
C LEU A 195 3.64 23.85 -5.79
N ARG A 196 3.16 24.73 -6.67
CA ARG A 196 3.94 25.88 -7.17
C ARG A 196 4.34 26.83 -6.07
N ARG A 197 3.40 27.15 -5.18
CA ARG A 197 3.64 28.04 -4.04
C ARG A 197 4.68 27.45 -3.10
N VAL A 198 4.49 26.22 -2.62
CA VAL A 198 5.44 25.60 -1.68
C VAL A 198 6.78 25.30 -2.35
N SER A 199 6.79 24.98 -3.65
CA SER A 199 8.03 24.84 -4.43
C SER A 199 8.86 26.11 -4.39
N LYS A 200 8.23 27.26 -4.66
CA LYS A 200 8.86 28.58 -4.62
C LYS A 200 9.31 28.98 -3.22
N ASP A 201 8.42 28.86 -2.22
CA ASP A 201 8.66 29.31 -0.85
C ASP A 201 9.84 28.55 -0.20
N HIS A 202 10.06 27.30 -0.59
CA HIS A 202 11.12 26.45 -0.06
C HIS A 202 12.24 26.15 -1.08
N GLN A 203 12.26 26.86 -2.20
CA GLN A 203 13.33 26.80 -3.22
C GLN A 203 13.60 25.38 -3.75
N PHE A 204 12.54 24.63 -4.04
CA PHE A 204 12.69 23.35 -4.75
C PHE A 204 13.01 23.61 -6.23
N GLU A 205 13.97 22.87 -6.76
CA GLU A 205 14.38 22.91 -8.15
C GLU A 205 13.50 21.99 -9.02
N SER A 206 12.94 20.95 -8.40
CA SER A 206 12.07 20.00 -9.08
C SER A 206 10.89 19.57 -8.20
N VAL A 207 9.77 19.27 -8.87
CA VAL A 207 8.60 18.63 -8.27
C VAL A 207 8.33 17.33 -9.01
N LEU A 208 8.33 16.21 -8.28
CA LEU A 208 7.98 14.88 -8.76
C LEU A 208 6.54 14.56 -8.35
N ILE A 209 5.73 14.02 -9.25
CA ILE A 209 4.37 13.57 -9.00
C ILE A 209 4.34 12.05 -9.18
N CYS A 210 4.18 11.30 -8.09
CA CYS A 210 4.11 9.85 -8.14
C CYS A 210 2.65 9.39 -8.18
N PHE A 211 2.15 9.14 -9.39
CA PHE A 211 0.80 8.63 -9.61
C PHE A 211 0.71 7.13 -9.31
N TYR A 212 -0.42 6.74 -8.73
CA TYR A 212 -0.83 5.34 -8.72
C TYR A 212 -1.27 4.93 -10.13
N TRP A 213 -0.92 3.72 -10.55
CA TRP A 213 -1.08 3.28 -11.95
C TRP A 213 -2.50 3.44 -12.51
N LYS A 214 -3.54 3.23 -11.68
CA LYS A 214 -4.95 3.36 -12.10
C LYS A 214 -5.36 4.81 -12.37
N ASP A 215 -4.65 5.77 -11.78
CA ASP A 215 -4.96 7.20 -11.86
C ASP A 215 -4.03 7.95 -12.84
N CYS A 216 -3.11 7.25 -13.51
CA CYS A 216 -2.26 7.77 -14.60
C CYS A 216 -3.07 8.04 -15.87
N ARG A 217 -4.09 8.90 -15.80
CA ARG A 217 -4.91 9.28 -16.96
C ARG A 217 -4.21 10.36 -17.78
N PRO A 218 -4.12 10.24 -19.12
CA PRO A 218 -3.37 11.18 -19.96
C PRO A 218 -3.73 12.65 -19.70
N GLU A 219 -5.02 12.96 -19.60
CA GLU A 219 -5.50 14.32 -19.37
C GLU A 219 -5.09 14.89 -18.01
N ILE A 220 -4.90 14.03 -17.00
CA ILE A 220 -4.43 14.45 -15.67
C ILE A 220 -2.92 14.59 -15.68
N VAL A 221 -2.19 13.64 -16.25
CA VAL A 221 -0.73 13.68 -16.31
C VAL A 221 -0.27 14.92 -17.08
N GLU A 222 -0.93 15.23 -18.20
CA GLU A 222 -0.64 16.41 -19.02
C GLU A 222 -0.80 17.73 -18.23
N LEU A 223 -1.78 17.84 -17.32
CA LEU A 223 -1.93 19.02 -16.47
C LEU A 223 -0.71 19.29 -15.59
N TYR A 224 -0.09 18.24 -15.02
CA TYR A 224 1.10 18.39 -14.18
C TYR A 224 2.36 18.61 -15.02
N LEU A 225 2.47 17.97 -16.18
CA LEU A 225 3.57 18.22 -17.12
C LEU A 225 3.56 19.67 -17.64
N ASN A 226 2.40 20.17 -18.07
CA ASN A 226 2.21 21.56 -18.48
C ASN A 226 2.45 22.55 -17.34
N ALA A 227 2.37 22.09 -16.08
CA ALA A 227 2.70 22.89 -14.93
C ALA A 227 4.22 23.00 -14.66
N GLY A 228 5.05 22.27 -15.42
CA GLY A 228 6.50 22.21 -15.25
C GLY A 228 6.97 21.13 -14.28
N PHE A 229 6.10 20.18 -13.91
CA PHE A 229 6.43 19.10 -12.99
C PHE A 229 6.84 17.83 -13.72
N HIS A 230 7.53 16.94 -13.02
CA HIS A 230 7.90 15.61 -13.50
C HIS A 230 6.87 14.59 -13.01
N CYS A 231 6.37 13.74 -13.90
CA CYS A 231 5.42 12.69 -13.55
C CYS A 231 6.11 11.31 -13.53
N THR A 232 5.80 10.49 -12.54
CA THR A 232 6.33 9.14 -12.38
C THR A 232 5.30 8.19 -11.77
N THR A 233 5.62 6.90 -11.70
CA THR A 233 4.81 5.89 -11.03
C THR A 233 5.68 4.77 -10.47
N ALA A 234 5.29 4.23 -9.32
CA ALA A 234 5.83 2.95 -8.83
C ALA A 234 5.35 1.74 -9.67
N GLY A 235 4.52 1.99 -10.68
CA GLY A 235 4.02 1.07 -11.69
C GLY A 235 2.81 0.25 -11.28
N HIS A 236 2.52 -0.79 -12.06
CA HIS A 236 1.31 -1.58 -11.89
C HIS A 236 1.29 -2.29 -10.52
N ILE A 237 0.12 -2.45 -9.92
CA ILE A 237 -0.03 -3.14 -8.63
C ILE A 237 0.52 -4.57 -8.64
N TYR A 238 0.50 -5.28 -9.77
CA TYR A 238 1.08 -6.63 -9.90
C TYR A 238 2.58 -6.64 -10.24
N ASP A 239 3.25 -5.50 -10.25
CA ASP A 239 4.68 -5.43 -10.56
C ASP A 239 5.52 -5.84 -9.34
N TRP A 240 6.37 -6.85 -9.53
CA TRP A 240 7.30 -7.34 -8.52
C TRP A 240 8.32 -6.30 -8.03
N ASN A 241 8.64 -5.31 -8.85
CA ASN A 241 9.54 -4.22 -8.53
C ASN A 241 8.79 -2.95 -8.11
N PHE A 242 7.47 -3.02 -7.86
CA PHE A 242 6.70 -1.87 -7.37
C PHE A 242 7.33 -1.24 -6.14
N LEU A 243 7.60 -2.03 -5.09
CA LEU A 243 8.15 -1.52 -3.84
C LEU A 243 9.59 -1.00 -3.97
N ASN A 244 10.43 -1.67 -4.77
CA ASN A 244 11.79 -1.22 -5.09
C ASN A 244 11.78 0.13 -5.84
N ARG A 245 10.87 0.31 -6.81
CA ARG A 245 10.69 1.59 -7.50
C ARG A 245 10.17 2.66 -6.56
N LEU A 246 9.18 2.35 -5.74
CA LEU A 246 8.65 3.29 -4.76
C LEU A 246 9.76 3.77 -3.81
N LYS A 247 10.61 2.85 -3.31
CA LYS A 247 11.76 3.19 -2.47
C LYS A 247 12.72 4.13 -3.20
N SER A 248 12.99 3.85 -4.46
CA SER A 248 13.87 4.65 -5.31
C SER A 248 13.31 6.06 -5.57
N ILE A 249 12.00 6.17 -5.84
CA ILE A 249 11.30 7.44 -6.03
C ILE A 249 11.34 8.29 -4.73
N ILE A 250 11.07 7.67 -3.58
CA ILE A 250 11.18 8.36 -2.27
C ILE A 250 12.63 8.79 -2.02
N TRP A 251 13.61 7.96 -2.37
CA TRP A 251 15.03 8.27 -2.18
C TRP A 251 15.47 9.54 -2.93
N LEU A 252 14.96 9.75 -4.15
CA LEU A 252 15.25 10.95 -4.97
C LEU A 252 14.73 12.26 -4.36
N SER A 253 13.75 12.20 -3.45
CA SER A 253 13.15 13.38 -2.84
C SER A 253 13.95 13.93 -1.65
N ASP A 254 13.88 15.23 -1.41
CA ASP A 254 14.34 15.82 -0.13
C ASP A 254 13.18 15.98 0.84
N VAL A 255 12.00 16.29 0.30
CA VAL A 255 10.74 16.42 1.04
C VAL A 255 9.64 15.72 0.27
N THR A 256 8.66 15.21 0.99
CA THR A 256 7.49 14.53 0.43
C THR A 256 6.22 15.25 0.85
N ALA A 257 5.16 15.09 0.07
CA ALA A 257 3.85 15.64 0.38
C ALA A 257 2.74 14.75 -0.21
N SER A 258 1.53 14.88 0.32
CA SER A 258 0.34 14.23 -0.23
C SER A 258 -0.91 15.00 0.15
N ASN A 259 -2.04 14.71 -0.49
CA ASN A 259 -3.35 15.25 -0.07
C ASN A 259 -4.22 14.22 0.67
N ALA A 260 -3.69 13.02 0.92
CA ALA A 260 -4.39 11.96 1.63
C ALA A 260 -3.44 11.18 2.54
N ILE A 261 -3.97 10.72 3.66
CA ILE A 261 -3.26 9.78 4.54
C ILE A 261 -3.25 8.40 3.89
N GLY A 262 -2.07 7.78 3.88
CA GLY A 262 -1.89 6.44 3.34
C GLY A 262 -0.52 5.88 3.71
N THR A 263 -0.26 4.65 3.26
CA THR A 263 0.95 3.90 3.60
C THR A 263 2.24 4.65 3.27
N HIS A 264 2.23 5.49 2.23
CA HIS A 264 3.37 6.29 1.78
C HIS A 264 3.91 7.21 2.88
N ILE A 265 3.07 7.75 3.77
CA ILE A 265 3.52 8.64 4.85
C ILE A 265 4.53 7.93 5.75
N GLY A 266 4.18 6.77 6.29
CA GLY A 266 5.09 6.00 7.12
C GLY A 266 6.34 5.53 6.37
N TYR A 267 6.25 5.27 5.06
CA TYR A 267 7.43 4.97 4.25
C TYR A 267 8.37 6.17 4.10
N CYS A 268 7.83 7.36 3.86
CA CYS A 268 8.62 8.59 3.74
C CYS A 268 9.33 8.90 5.07
N ILE A 269 8.60 8.86 6.19
CA ILE A 269 9.15 9.12 7.52
C ILE A 269 10.19 8.06 7.90
N TYR A 270 9.94 6.78 7.61
CA TYR A 270 10.92 5.72 7.82
C TYR A 270 12.23 5.97 7.06
N MET A 271 12.14 6.50 5.84
CA MET A 271 13.28 6.87 5.00
C MET A 271 13.88 8.24 5.35
N ASN A 272 13.51 8.81 6.50
CA ASN A 272 13.92 10.12 6.97
C ASN A 272 13.62 11.25 5.96
N LYS A 273 12.46 11.17 5.30
CA LYS A 273 11.95 12.20 4.40
C LYS A 273 10.81 12.94 5.10
N PRO A 274 10.92 14.26 5.36
CA PRO A 274 9.82 15.06 5.88
C PRO A 274 8.58 14.91 4.99
N HIS A 275 7.40 14.93 5.60
CA HIS A 275 6.14 14.77 4.90
C HIS A 275 5.17 15.90 5.22
N TRP A 276 4.51 16.47 4.20
CA TRP A 276 3.46 17.48 4.36
C TRP A 276 2.12 16.97 3.86
N LEU A 277 1.08 17.11 4.68
CA LEU A 277 -0.28 16.82 4.28
C LEU A 277 -0.98 18.09 3.80
N PHE A 278 -1.19 18.19 2.49
CA PHE A 278 -2.00 19.22 1.87
C PHE A 278 -3.48 18.91 2.09
N GLU A 279 -4.11 19.65 2.98
CA GLU A 279 -5.54 19.47 3.25
C GLU A 279 -6.39 19.91 2.06
N GLN A 280 -7.06 18.94 1.44
CA GLN A 280 -7.91 19.15 0.28
C GLN A 280 -9.18 18.31 0.41
N GLN A 281 -10.28 18.81 -0.15
CA GLN A 281 -11.48 18.00 -0.31
C GLN A 281 -11.26 16.89 -1.34
N ILE A 282 -11.42 15.65 -0.90
CA ILE A 282 -11.35 14.45 -1.73
C ILE A 282 -12.73 13.82 -1.80
N ILE A 283 -13.18 13.52 -3.01
CA ILE A 283 -14.44 12.84 -3.29
C ILE A 283 -14.15 11.37 -3.61
N CYS A 284 -14.78 10.47 -2.85
CA CYS A 284 -14.70 9.03 -3.04
C CYS A 284 -16.04 8.49 -3.53
N THR A 285 -16.04 7.79 -4.67
CA THR A 285 -17.24 7.13 -5.22
C THR A 285 -16.97 5.64 -5.38
N ALA A 286 -17.87 4.78 -4.90
CA ALA A 286 -17.74 3.33 -5.07
C ALA A 286 -18.04 2.91 -6.52
N ASP A 287 -17.24 2.01 -7.09
CA ASP A 287 -17.51 1.43 -8.41
C ASP A 287 -18.76 0.53 -8.33
N VAL A 288 -19.78 0.82 -9.15
CA VAL A 288 -21.17 0.30 -9.06
C VAL A 288 -21.33 -1.14 -9.60
N LEU A 289 -20.26 -1.80 -10.05
CA LEU A 289 -20.33 -3.05 -10.83
C LEU A 289 -20.77 -4.32 -10.08
N ILE A 290 -21.24 -4.24 -8.82
CA ILE A 290 -21.79 -5.39 -8.09
C ILE A 290 -23.19 -5.06 -7.56
N ASN A 291 -24.21 -5.40 -8.36
CA ASN A 291 -25.63 -5.44 -7.98
C ASN A 291 -25.88 -6.58 -6.98
N ILE A 292 -25.49 -6.38 -5.72
CA ILE A 292 -25.90 -7.23 -4.60
C ILE A 292 -26.70 -6.36 -3.62
N PRO A 293 -27.88 -6.80 -3.15
CA PRO A 293 -28.73 -6.04 -2.23
C PRO A 293 -27.97 -5.55 -1.00
N LEU A 294 -28.23 -4.29 -0.61
CA LEU A 294 -27.62 -3.53 0.49
C LEU A 294 -27.50 -4.25 1.84
N LYS A 295 -28.23 -5.35 2.06
CA LYS A 295 -28.17 -6.16 3.29
C LYS A 295 -27.01 -7.16 3.35
N ILE A 296 -26.40 -7.51 2.22
CA ILE A 296 -25.27 -8.46 2.13
C ILE A 296 -23.93 -7.68 2.00
N ARG A 297 -23.97 -6.36 1.80
CA ARG A 297 -22.81 -5.45 1.71
C ARG A 297 -22.18 -5.04 3.06
N VAL A 298 -22.58 -5.65 4.18
CA VAL A 298 -22.11 -5.25 5.52
C VAL A 298 -20.62 -5.60 5.76
N GLU A 299 -20.00 -6.40 4.89
CA GLU A 299 -18.63 -6.92 5.07
C GLU A 299 -17.56 -6.27 4.16
N ASN A 300 -17.91 -5.43 3.16
CA ASN A 300 -16.95 -4.98 2.12
C ASN A 300 -16.97 -3.47 1.83
N GLY A 301 -16.71 -2.61 2.82
CA GLY A 301 -16.23 -1.24 2.55
C GLY A 301 -17.04 -0.06 3.11
N ILE A 302 -18.01 -0.29 3.99
CA ILE A 302 -18.43 0.74 4.94
C ILE A 302 -17.91 0.31 6.30
N LYS A 303 -16.86 1.00 6.77
CA LYS A 303 -16.35 0.87 8.13
C LYS A 303 -17.52 0.85 9.13
N SER A 304 -17.50 -0.07 10.09
CA SER A 304 -18.44 -0.08 11.20
C SER A 304 -18.46 1.29 11.90
N TYR A 305 -19.49 1.60 12.68
CA TYR A 305 -19.51 2.88 13.41
C TYR A 305 -18.24 3.09 14.23
N GLN A 306 -17.77 2.02 14.87
CA GLN A 306 -16.55 2.01 15.66
C GLN A 306 -15.31 2.23 14.79
N GLU A 307 -15.17 1.48 13.69
CA GLU A 307 -14.06 1.65 12.74
C GLU A 307 -14.01 3.07 12.14
N ARG A 308 -15.17 3.67 11.83
CA ARG A 308 -15.25 5.06 11.36
C ARG A 308 -14.77 6.04 12.41
N LYS A 309 -15.22 5.87 13.66
CA LYS A 309 -14.86 6.75 14.76
C LYS A 309 -13.35 6.67 15.04
N THR A 310 -12.79 5.46 15.10
CA THR A 310 -11.36 5.24 15.29
C THR A 310 -10.56 5.83 14.14
N TYR A 311 -10.97 5.57 12.88
CA TYR A 311 -10.34 6.19 11.71
C TYR A 311 -10.38 7.71 11.75
N GLN A 312 -11.52 8.32 12.06
CA GLN A 312 -11.66 9.76 12.14
C GLN A 312 -10.74 10.36 13.22
N SER A 313 -10.66 9.72 14.38
CA SER A 313 -9.77 10.15 15.46
C SER A 313 -8.30 10.09 15.05
N ILE A 314 -7.85 8.96 14.49
CA ILE A 314 -6.46 8.77 14.06
C ILE A 314 -6.13 9.70 12.89
N SER A 315 -7.01 9.76 11.88
CA SER A 315 -6.85 10.63 10.71
C SER A 315 -6.77 12.10 11.10
N SER A 316 -7.58 12.56 12.05
CA SER A 316 -7.52 13.93 12.57
C SER A 316 -6.21 14.22 13.29
N HIS A 317 -5.74 13.28 14.11
CA HIS A 317 -4.45 13.38 14.78
C HIS A 317 -3.28 13.48 13.78
N LEU A 318 -3.23 12.57 12.81
CA LEU A 318 -2.19 12.58 11.77
C LEU A 318 -2.29 13.82 10.87
N THR A 319 -3.50 14.28 10.55
CA THR A 319 -3.69 15.51 9.77
C THR A 319 -3.07 16.70 10.48
N ASN A 320 -3.35 16.87 11.77
CA ASN A 320 -2.74 17.95 12.54
C ASN A 320 -1.21 17.82 12.63
N LEU A 321 -0.70 16.60 12.75
CA LEU A 321 0.74 16.32 12.88
C LEU A 321 1.55 16.59 11.59
N PHE A 322 0.91 16.44 10.42
CA PHE A 322 1.55 16.62 9.11
C PHE A 322 1.12 17.89 8.37
N ARG A 323 0.20 18.70 8.93
CA ARG A 323 -0.25 19.95 8.31
C ARG A 323 0.86 21.00 8.25
N ASP A 324 1.70 21.05 9.28
CA ASP A 324 2.76 22.06 9.38
C ASP A 324 3.96 21.72 8.49
N ILE A 325 4.43 22.72 7.76
CA ILE A 325 5.57 22.58 6.86
C ILE A 325 6.87 22.57 7.67
N SER A 326 7.51 21.40 7.72
CA SER A 326 8.83 21.19 8.30
C SER A 326 9.81 20.60 7.28
N LEU A 327 11.07 21.03 7.29
CA LEU A 327 12.15 20.47 6.47
C LEU A 327 12.89 19.32 7.15
N SER A 328 12.47 18.92 8.35
CA SER A 328 12.98 17.76 9.08
C SER A 328 11.82 16.93 9.63
N VAL A 329 12.02 15.62 9.74
CA VAL A 329 11.11 14.74 10.46
C VAL A 329 11.13 15.13 11.94
N THR A 330 9.98 15.48 12.51
CA THR A 330 9.90 15.78 13.95
C THR A 330 9.86 14.51 14.78
N HIS A 331 10.19 14.62 16.08
CA HIS A 331 10.09 13.48 17.00
C HIS A 331 8.66 12.93 17.05
N ASP A 332 7.65 13.80 17.16
CA ASP A 332 6.24 13.39 17.21
C ASP A 332 5.79 12.68 15.92
N GLN A 333 6.24 13.16 14.75
CA GLN A 333 6.00 12.49 13.46
C GLN A 333 6.62 11.09 13.44
N TYR A 334 7.86 10.96 13.92
CA TYR A 334 8.54 9.68 13.99
C TYR A 334 7.84 8.71 14.96
N GLU A 335 7.46 9.15 16.15
CA GLU A 335 6.80 8.31 17.16
C GLU A 335 5.40 7.85 16.69
N ALA A 336 4.61 8.76 16.09
CA ALA A 336 3.32 8.39 15.53
C ALA A 336 3.48 7.34 14.41
N CYS A 337 4.45 7.53 13.50
CA CYS A 337 4.70 6.57 12.45
C CYS A 337 5.29 5.25 12.99
N ASN A 338 6.15 5.29 14.00
CA ASN A 338 6.64 4.10 14.69
C ASN A 338 5.48 3.28 15.27
N TYR A 339 4.51 3.93 15.90
CA TYR A 339 3.33 3.28 16.46
C TYR A 339 2.43 2.64 15.39
N PHE A 340 2.04 3.37 14.35
CA PHE A 340 1.08 2.87 13.35
C PHE A 340 1.71 2.00 12.26
N TRP A 341 2.94 2.31 11.82
CA TRP A 341 3.67 1.57 10.77
C TRP A 341 4.70 0.57 11.31
N GLY A 342 4.98 0.55 12.61
CA GLY A 342 5.77 -0.49 13.28
C GLY A 342 7.27 -0.40 13.02
N PHE A 343 7.89 0.78 13.17
CA PHE A 343 9.35 0.91 12.93
C PHE A 343 10.16 0.03 13.88
N ASN A 344 9.68 -0.16 15.11
CA ASN A 344 10.22 -1.07 16.11
C ASN A 344 9.92 -2.57 15.84
N CYS A 345 9.11 -2.89 14.83
CA CYS A 345 8.77 -4.28 14.46
C CYS A 345 9.68 -4.85 13.36
N ILE A 346 10.60 -4.05 12.83
CA ILE A 346 11.51 -4.44 11.74
C ILE A 346 12.32 -5.69 12.13
N LYS A 347 12.48 -6.59 11.17
CA LYS A 347 13.23 -7.84 11.30
C LYS A 347 14.56 -7.75 10.56
N THR A 348 15.60 -8.29 11.17
CA THR A 348 16.82 -8.65 10.44
C THR A 348 16.53 -9.74 9.40
N ALA A 349 17.42 -9.94 8.43
CA ALA A 349 17.29 -10.99 7.42
C ALA A 349 17.09 -12.39 8.06
N GLU A 350 17.84 -12.66 9.13
CA GLU A 350 17.81 -13.93 9.85
C GLU A 350 16.53 -14.14 10.65
N GLU A 351 16.02 -13.09 11.28
CA GLU A 351 14.72 -13.13 11.94
C GLU A 351 13.60 -13.31 10.91
N MET A 352 13.61 -12.56 9.81
CA MET A 352 12.64 -12.70 8.74
C MET A 352 12.65 -14.11 8.17
N LYS A 353 13.82 -14.67 7.88
CA LYS A 353 13.98 -16.04 7.41
C LYS A 353 13.41 -17.06 8.38
N ARG A 354 13.68 -16.90 9.69
CA ARG A 354 13.14 -17.77 10.74
C ARG A 354 11.61 -17.70 10.81
N GLU A 355 11.02 -16.51 10.68
CA GLU A 355 9.57 -16.34 10.70
C GLU A 355 8.89 -16.87 9.42
N LEU A 356 9.50 -16.68 8.25
CA LEU A 356 8.94 -17.07 6.96
C LEU A 356 9.13 -18.56 6.66
N THR A 357 10.25 -19.18 7.02
CA THR A 357 10.56 -20.59 6.63
C THR A 357 9.43 -21.58 6.93
N PRO A 358 8.75 -21.56 8.11
CA PRO A 358 7.62 -22.46 8.40
C PRO A 358 6.36 -22.18 7.57
N LEU A 359 6.32 -21.04 6.89
CA LEU A 359 5.20 -20.53 6.11
C LEU A 359 5.45 -20.68 4.60
N ILE A 360 6.56 -21.25 4.17
CA ILE A 360 6.91 -21.41 2.77
C ILE A 360 6.54 -22.81 2.26
N GLU A 361 5.96 -22.87 1.07
CA GLU A 361 5.72 -24.11 0.29
C GLU A 361 6.57 -24.14 -0.99
#